data_AF-A0A7X8AIC2-F1
#
_entry.id   AF-A0A7X8AIC2-F1
#
_cell.length_a   1.000
_cell.length_b   1.000
_cell.length_c   1.000
_cell.angle_alpha   90.00
_cell.angle_beta   90.00
_cell.angle_gamma   90.00
#
_symmetry.space_group_name_H-M   'P 1'
#
loop_
_entity.id
_entity.type
_entity.pdbx_description
1 polymer ?
#
loop_
_entity_poly.entity_id
_entity_poly.type
_entity_poly.pdbx_seq_one_letter_code
_entity_poly.pdbx_strand_id
1 'polypeptide(L)'
;MNKLVINYGINPKEMTKEALEALLDPRQVRGKAKIGIKPNLIKDVPSESGATTSPEIVAGIIEYLLDYGCQNIVVLESSAIGHDTDRAFYACGYKDLESKYAVKLLNLKDDKVTEVRAAGMKLTICKSVLDLDYLINVPVLKAHCQTKLTCALKNLKGCIPDSEKRRF
;
A
#
# COMPACT_ATOMS: atom_id res chain seq x y z
N MET A 1 21.12 8.41 -0.44
CA MET A 1 20.83 9.70 0.21
C MET A 1 19.38 9.66 0.65
N ASN A 2 19.09 9.73 1.94
CA ASN A 2 17.71 9.66 2.43
C ASN A 2 17.09 11.05 2.30
N LYS A 3 16.08 11.19 1.43
CA LYS A 3 15.32 12.43 1.28
C LYS A 3 14.07 12.36 2.17
N LEU A 4 13.76 13.46 2.85
CA LEU A 4 12.53 13.65 3.61
C LEU A 4 11.81 14.87 3.07
N VAL A 5 10.54 14.71 2.76
CA VAL A 5 9.64 15.82 2.37
C VAL A 5 8.49 15.83 3.36
N ILE A 6 8.18 17.02 3.87
CA ILE A 6 7.09 17.26 4.80
C ILE A 6 6.18 18.28 4.15
N ASN A 7 4.90 17.95 4.01
CA ASN A 7 3.90 18.83 3.44
C ASN A 7 2.76 19.03 4.44
N TYR A 8 2.23 20.26 4.53
CA TYR A 8 1.17 20.64 5.45
C TYR A 8 0.01 21.26 4.64
N GLY A 9 -1.21 20.77 4.87
CA GLY A 9 -2.37 21.25 4.13
C GLY A 9 -3.58 20.34 4.31
N ILE A 10 -4.63 20.64 3.53
CA ILE A 10 -5.94 19.97 3.58
C ILE A 10 -6.32 19.27 2.28
N ASN A 11 -5.40 19.21 1.31
CA ASN A 11 -5.61 18.60 0.00
C ASN A 11 -4.66 17.40 -0.17
N PRO A 12 -4.95 16.23 0.46
CA PRO A 12 -4.06 15.08 0.49
C PRO A 12 -3.56 14.63 -0.89
N LYS A 13 -4.43 14.68 -1.90
CA LYS A 13 -4.09 14.26 -3.27
C LYS A 13 -2.98 15.12 -3.88
N GLU A 14 -3.16 16.44 -3.91
CA GLU A 14 -2.16 17.36 -4.48
C GLU A 14 -0.88 17.37 -3.64
N MET A 15 -1.00 17.38 -2.31
CA MET A 15 0.15 17.31 -1.41
C MET A 15 0.99 16.05 -1.63
N THR A 16 0.35 14.94 -1.99
CA THR A 16 1.03 13.69 -2.34
C THR A 16 1.80 13.83 -3.65
N LYS A 17 1.21 14.46 -4.67
CA LYS A 17 1.89 14.71 -5.96
C LYS A 17 3.12 15.58 -5.78
N GLU A 18 3.00 16.70 -5.06
CA GLU A 18 4.12 17.60 -4.74
C GLU A 18 5.24 16.86 -4.00
N ALA A 19 4.89 16.00 -3.04
CA ALA A 19 5.88 15.20 -2.32
C ALA A 19 6.61 14.21 -3.24
N LEU A 20 5.88 13.55 -4.15
CA LEU A 20 6.47 12.62 -5.12
C LEU A 20 7.37 13.33 -6.13
N GLU A 21 7.00 14.51 -6.61
CA GLU A 21 7.83 15.34 -7.49
C GLU A 21 9.17 15.73 -6.84
N ALA A 22 9.17 16.00 -5.54
CA ALA A 22 10.39 16.33 -4.81
C ALA A 22 11.26 15.11 -4.47
N LEU A 23 10.63 13.94 -4.26
CA LEU A 23 11.32 12.71 -3.82
C LEU A 23 11.84 11.87 -4.97
N LEU A 24 11.03 11.66 -6.00
CA LEU A 24 11.26 10.68 -7.05
C LEU A 24 11.76 11.35 -8.31
N ASP A 25 12.72 10.70 -8.97
CA ASP A 25 12.95 10.95 -10.39
C ASP A 25 12.04 9.98 -11.16
N PRO A 26 11.00 10.48 -11.84
CA PRO A 26 10.04 9.63 -12.52
C PRO A 26 10.68 8.71 -13.55
N ARG A 27 11.86 9.07 -14.10
CA ARG A 27 12.66 8.20 -14.99
C ARG A 27 13.04 6.86 -14.36
N GLN A 28 13.07 6.76 -13.03
CA GLN A 28 13.36 5.51 -12.32
C GLN A 28 12.21 4.50 -12.40
N VAL A 29 10.98 4.97 -12.61
CA VAL A 29 9.76 4.13 -12.58
C VAL A 29 9.10 3.98 -13.96
N ARG A 30 9.68 4.54 -15.03
CA ARG A 30 9.12 4.46 -16.39
C ARG A 30 9.19 3.05 -16.96
N GLY A 31 8.21 2.72 -17.80
CA GLY A 31 8.21 1.52 -18.65
C GLY A 31 7.12 0.53 -18.29
N LYS A 32 7.37 -0.76 -18.55
CA LYS A 32 6.43 -1.86 -18.29
C LYS A 32 6.48 -2.40 -16.85
N ALA A 33 7.15 -1.67 -15.95
CA ALA A 33 7.34 -2.08 -14.56
C ALA A 33 5.99 -2.27 -13.87
N LYS A 34 5.84 -3.38 -13.15
CA LYS A 34 4.68 -3.69 -12.33
C LYS A 34 4.84 -3.02 -10.97
N ILE A 35 4.03 -1.99 -10.73
CA ILE A 35 4.10 -1.15 -9.53
C ILE A 35 2.95 -1.53 -8.60
N GLY A 36 3.28 -1.92 -7.37
CA GLY A 36 2.31 -2.18 -6.32
C GLY A 36 2.22 -1.01 -5.35
N ILE A 37 1.01 -0.53 -5.08
CA ILE A 37 0.74 0.43 -4.02
C ILE A 37 0.14 -0.33 -2.84
N LYS A 38 0.83 -0.26 -1.69
CA LYS A 38 0.45 -0.93 -0.47
C LYS A 38 -0.05 0.10 0.56
N PRO A 39 -1.36 0.40 0.60
CA PRO A 39 -1.94 1.20 1.66
C PRO A 39 -1.85 0.46 3.01
N ASN A 40 -2.38 1.07 4.07
CA ASN A 40 -2.69 0.41 5.33
C ASN A 40 -4.21 0.29 5.45
N LEU A 41 -4.76 -0.90 5.20
CA LEU A 41 -6.16 -1.24 5.51
C LEU A 41 -6.21 -2.19 6.70
N ILE A 42 -7.21 -2.03 7.56
CA ILE A 42 -7.30 -2.79 8.80
C ILE A 42 -8.62 -3.53 8.89
N LYS A 43 -9.72 -2.78 8.78
CA LYS A 43 -11.08 -3.28 8.88
C LYS A 43 -12.01 -2.41 8.05
N ASP A 44 -13.25 -2.83 7.97
CA ASP A 44 -14.40 -2.18 7.36
C ASP A 44 -14.85 -0.91 8.12
N VAL A 45 -13.92 0.05 8.26
CA VAL A 45 -14.21 1.37 8.84
C VAL A 45 -13.76 2.43 7.84
N PRO A 46 -14.57 3.49 7.62
CA PRO A 46 -14.23 4.57 6.72
C PRO A 46 -12.85 5.20 7.03
N SER A 47 -12.17 5.67 6.00
CA SER A 47 -10.80 6.19 6.10
C SER A 47 -10.69 7.46 6.96
N GLU A 48 -11.78 8.21 7.07
CA GLU A 48 -11.99 9.40 7.88
C GLU A 48 -11.76 9.14 9.37
N SER A 49 -11.81 7.87 9.81
CA SER A 49 -11.41 7.46 11.15
C SER A 49 -9.92 7.66 11.46
N GLY A 50 -9.09 7.94 10.45
CA GLY A 50 -7.64 8.03 10.56
C GLY A 50 -6.96 6.69 10.83
N ALA A 51 -7.70 5.58 10.79
CA ALA A 51 -7.16 4.26 11.05
C ALA A 51 -6.49 3.63 9.83
N THR A 52 -6.88 4.06 8.62
CA THR A 52 -6.43 3.52 7.32
C THR A 52 -5.94 4.63 6.41
N THR A 53 -5.17 4.27 5.38
CA THR A 53 -4.63 5.25 4.43
C THR A 53 -5.78 5.88 3.65
N SER A 54 -5.85 7.21 3.60
CA SER A 54 -6.86 7.93 2.82
C SER A 54 -6.76 7.53 1.34
N PRO A 55 -7.90 7.23 0.67
CA PRO A 55 -7.92 6.93 -0.76
C PRO A 55 -7.43 8.09 -1.61
N GLU A 56 -7.51 9.34 -1.13
CA GLU A 56 -7.00 10.52 -1.84
C GLU A 56 -5.47 10.53 -1.96
N ILE A 57 -4.76 10.04 -0.94
CA ILE A 57 -3.30 9.88 -1.00
C ILE A 57 -2.97 8.86 -2.09
N VAL A 58 -3.68 7.72 -2.12
CA VAL A 58 -3.47 6.68 -3.12
C VAL A 58 -3.83 7.18 -4.52
N ALA A 59 -4.90 7.97 -4.65
CA ALA A 59 -5.25 8.64 -5.89
C ALA A 59 -4.13 9.56 -6.39
N GLY A 60 -3.50 10.34 -5.50
CA GLY A 60 -2.38 11.21 -5.86
C GLY A 60 -1.17 10.43 -6.37
N ILE A 61 -0.86 9.28 -5.75
CA ILE A 61 0.18 8.37 -6.24
C ILE A 61 -0.19 7.83 -7.63
N ILE A 62 -1.43 7.37 -7.82
CA ILE A 62 -1.88 6.82 -9.11
C ILE A 62 -1.80 7.89 -10.21
N GLU A 63 -2.37 9.08 -9.98
CA GLU A 63 -2.32 10.19 -10.94
C GLU A 63 -0.87 10.54 -11.31
N TYR A 64 0.00 10.71 -10.31
CA TYR A 64 1.43 10.97 -10.55
C TYR A 64 2.07 9.88 -11.44
N LEU A 65 1.86 8.60 -11.11
CA LEU A 65 2.46 7.50 -11.88
C LEU A 65 1.93 7.45 -13.32
N LEU A 66 0.63 7.67 -13.51
CA LEU A 66 -0.01 7.73 -14.82
C LEU A 66 0.52 8.90 -15.66
N ASP A 67 0.68 10.09 -15.06
CA ASP A 67 1.23 11.29 -15.72
C ASP A 67 2.65 11.03 -16.28
N TYR A 68 3.42 10.14 -15.63
CA TYR A 68 4.75 9.72 -16.08
C TYR A 68 4.77 8.47 -16.97
N GLY A 69 3.60 7.97 -17.35
CA GLY A 69 3.43 6.87 -18.31
C GLY A 69 3.51 5.47 -17.72
N CYS A 70 3.39 5.32 -16.39
CA CYS A 70 3.34 4.01 -15.74
C CYS A 70 1.91 3.47 -15.82
N GLN A 71 1.68 2.36 -16.52
CA GLN A 71 0.33 1.83 -16.74
C GLN A 71 0.03 0.53 -15.96
N ASN A 72 1.06 -0.17 -15.50
CA ASN A 72 0.92 -1.46 -14.81
C ASN A 72 0.90 -1.24 -13.29
N ILE A 73 -0.17 -0.61 -12.80
CA ILE A 73 -0.35 -0.24 -11.40
C ILE A 73 -1.39 -1.17 -10.75
N VAL A 74 -1.07 -1.68 -9.56
CA VAL A 74 -1.99 -2.48 -8.74
C VAL A 74 -1.99 -1.95 -7.31
N VAL A 75 -3.17 -1.84 -6.70
CA VAL A 75 -3.29 -1.60 -5.26
C VAL A 75 -3.50 -2.95 -4.59
N LEU A 76 -2.70 -3.27 -3.59
CA LEU A 76 -2.70 -4.60 -2.96
C LEU A 76 -2.62 -4.49 -1.45
N GLU A 77 -3.38 -5.34 -0.77
CA GLU A 77 -3.46 -5.34 0.69
C GLU A 77 -4.05 -6.67 1.20
N SER A 78 -3.78 -7.00 2.46
CA SER A 78 -4.58 -7.92 3.26
C SER A 78 -4.95 -7.27 4.60
N SER A 79 -6.24 -7.23 4.90
CA SER A 79 -6.76 -6.66 6.14
C SER A 79 -6.30 -7.45 7.39
N ALA A 80 -6.66 -6.97 8.58
CA ALA A 80 -6.34 -7.65 9.83
C ALA A 80 -6.91 -9.07 9.86
N ILE A 81 -6.29 -9.96 10.64
CA ILE A 81 -6.77 -11.34 10.82
C ILE A 81 -8.23 -11.30 11.30
N GLY A 82 -9.10 -12.10 10.68
CA GLY A 82 -10.53 -12.14 11.00
C GLY A 82 -11.39 -11.10 10.29
N HIS A 83 -10.79 -10.18 9.52
CA HIS A 83 -11.52 -9.25 8.66
C HIS A 83 -11.45 -9.66 7.18
N ASP A 84 -12.42 -9.21 6.41
CA ASP A 84 -12.50 -9.40 4.97
C ASP A 84 -11.84 -8.21 4.25
N THR A 85 -10.91 -8.47 3.34
CA THR A 85 -10.14 -7.39 2.68
C THR A 85 -10.99 -6.67 1.64
N ASP A 86 -11.86 -7.37 0.92
CA ASP A 86 -12.69 -6.76 -0.13
C ASP A 86 -13.73 -5.82 0.46
N ARG A 87 -14.32 -6.19 1.60
CA ARG A 87 -15.15 -5.28 2.41
C ARG A 87 -14.36 -4.08 2.91
N ALA A 88 -13.10 -4.27 3.33
CA ALA A 88 -12.25 -3.15 3.74
C ALA A 88 -11.95 -2.20 2.59
N PHE A 89 -11.66 -2.71 1.38
CA PHE A 89 -11.49 -1.90 0.18
C PHE A 89 -12.77 -1.10 -0.13
N TYR A 90 -13.93 -1.73 -0.07
CA TYR A 90 -15.21 -1.07 -0.28
C TYR A 90 -15.45 0.03 0.75
N ALA A 91 -15.41 -0.30 2.04
CA ALA A 91 -15.70 0.62 3.14
C ALA A 91 -14.71 1.80 3.23
N CYS A 92 -13.47 1.61 2.79
CA CYS A 92 -12.46 2.68 2.78
C CYS A 92 -12.45 3.52 1.48
N GLY A 93 -13.38 3.31 0.56
CA GLY A 93 -13.49 4.10 -0.68
C GLY A 93 -12.51 3.72 -1.79
N TYR A 94 -11.86 2.56 -1.71
CA TYR A 94 -10.88 2.14 -2.73
C TYR A 94 -11.52 1.61 -4.01
N LYS A 95 -12.78 1.16 -3.95
CA LYS A 95 -13.53 0.74 -5.14
C LYS A 95 -13.75 1.87 -6.14
N ASP A 96 -13.81 3.11 -5.67
CA ASP A 96 -13.90 4.28 -6.54
C ASP A 96 -12.60 4.51 -7.31
N LEU A 97 -11.44 4.17 -6.71
CA LEU A 97 -10.14 4.25 -7.37
C LEU A 97 -10.02 3.24 -8.52
N GLU A 98 -10.50 2.01 -8.31
CA GLU A 98 -10.55 0.97 -9.34
C GLU A 98 -11.35 1.43 -10.55
N SER A 99 -12.52 2.01 -10.32
CA SER A 99 -13.41 2.50 -11.38
C SER A 99 -12.84 3.74 -12.08
N LYS A 100 -12.31 4.70 -11.32
CA LYS A 100 -11.83 5.99 -11.84
C LYS A 100 -10.52 5.88 -12.62
N TYR A 101 -9.59 5.05 -12.16
CA TYR A 101 -8.23 4.99 -12.71
C TYR A 101 -7.92 3.66 -13.41
N ALA A 102 -8.90 2.74 -13.49
CA ALA A 102 -8.73 1.40 -14.06
C ALA A 102 -7.58 0.58 -13.44
N VAL A 103 -7.29 0.82 -12.15
CA VAL A 103 -6.30 0.05 -11.38
C VAL A 103 -6.97 -1.16 -10.73
N LYS A 104 -6.25 -2.28 -10.60
CA LYS A 104 -6.78 -3.46 -9.92
C LYS A 104 -6.62 -3.33 -8.41
N LEU A 105 -7.63 -3.75 -7.65
CA LEU A 105 -7.48 -4.03 -6.22
C LEU A 105 -7.21 -5.52 -6.01
N LEU A 106 -6.12 -5.85 -5.33
CA LEU A 106 -5.72 -7.22 -5.08
C LEU A 106 -5.83 -7.55 -3.59
N ASN A 107 -6.73 -8.49 -3.28
CA ASN A 107 -6.86 -9.08 -1.96
C ASN A 107 -5.76 -10.14 -1.76
N LEU A 108 -4.75 -9.80 -0.95
CA LEU A 108 -3.61 -10.69 -0.69
C LEU A 108 -3.94 -11.87 0.23
N LYS A 109 -5.13 -11.91 0.85
CA LYS A 109 -5.57 -13.09 1.61
C LYS A 109 -5.86 -14.29 0.71
N ASP A 110 -6.26 -14.02 -0.54
CA ASP A 110 -6.57 -15.04 -1.54
C ASP A 110 -5.38 -15.34 -2.46
N ASP A 111 -4.23 -14.69 -2.20
CA ASP A 111 -3.04 -14.84 -3.02
C ASP A 111 -2.31 -16.15 -2.75
N LYS A 112 -1.55 -16.59 -3.75
CA LYS A 112 -0.58 -17.67 -3.56
C LYS A 112 0.53 -17.19 -2.65
N VAL A 113 1.17 -18.12 -1.95
CA VAL A 113 2.26 -17.81 -1.02
C VAL A 113 3.56 -18.49 -1.45
N THR A 114 4.68 -17.90 -1.05
CA THR A 114 6.03 -18.43 -1.31
C THR A 114 6.87 -18.27 -0.04
N GLU A 115 7.54 -19.34 0.36
CA GLU A 115 8.54 -19.28 1.42
C GLU A 115 9.82 -18.64 0.88
N VAL A 116 10.31 -17.62 1.58
CA VAL A 116 11.59 -16.98 1.32
C VAL A 116 12.47 -17.05 2.56
N ARG A 117 13.79 -17.04 2.35
CA ARG A 117 14.76 -16.96 3.43
C ARG A 117 15.39 -15.57 3.44
N ALA A 118 15.23 -14.85 4.55
CA ALA A 118 15.80 -13.51 4.72
C ALA A 118 16.35 -13.36 6.14
N ALA A 119 17.54 -12.77 6.27
CA ALA A 119 18.22 -12.57 7.56
C ALA A 119 18.27 -13.83 8.45
N GLY A 120 18.49 -15.00 7.84
CA GLY A 120 18.54 -16.29 8.54
C GLY A 120 17.17 -16.87 8.93
N MET A 121 16.07 -16.14 8.72
CA MET A 121 14.71 -16.58 9.02
C MET A 121 13.98 -17.06 7.77
N LYS A 122 13.07 -18.02 7.94
CA LYS A 122 12.06 -18.40 6.94
C LYS A 122 10.82 -17.54 7.12
N LEU A 123 10.35 -16.92 6.04
CA LEU A 123 9.16 -16.08 6.00
C LEU A 123 8.27 -16.52 4.84
N THR A 124 6.97 -16.61 5.08
CA THR A 124 5.99 -16.83 4.01
C THR A 124 5.47 -15.48 3.51
N ILE A 125 5.58 -15.22 2.22
CA ILE A 125 5.17 -13.95 1.59
C ILE A 125 4.15 -14.21 0.48
N CYS A 126 3.18 -13.31 0.31
CA CYS A 126 2.23 -13.35 -0.80
C CYS A 126 2.97 -13.16 -2.14
N LYS A 127 2.75 -14.07 -3.09
CA LYS A 127 3.51 -14.17 -4.34
C LYS A 127 3.38 -12.90 -5.18
N SER A 128 2.19 -12.32 -5.24
CA SER A 128 1.93 -11.12 -6.01
C SER A 128 2.75 -9.91 -5.54
N VAL A 129 3.24 -9.91 -4.29
CA VAL A 129 4.17 -8.89 -3.77
C VAL A 129 5.58 -9.12 -4.31
N LEU A 130 6.01 -10.38 -4.44
CA LEU A 130 7.34 -10.74 -4.97
C LEU A 130 7.43 -10.56 -6.50
N ASP A 131 6.28 -10.63 -7.18
CA ASP A 131 6.18 -10.44 -8.64
C ASP A 131 6.19 -8.95 -9.06
N LEU A 132 6.33 -8.01 -8.11
CA LEU A 132 6.39 -6.57 -8.40
C LEU A 132 7.83 -6.13 -8.71
N ASP A 133 7.96 -5.16 -9.61
CA ASP A 133 9.23 -4.47 -9.84
C ASP A 133 9.44 -3.36 -8.79
N TYR A 134 8.34 -2.71 -8.37
CA TYR A 134 8.36 -1.64 -7.37
C TYR A 134 7.19 -1.78 -6.40
N LEU A 135 7.47 -1.56 -5.11
CA LEU A 135 6.46 -1.49 -4.06
C LEU A 135 6.49 -0.13 -3.37
N ILE A 136 5.40 0.63 -3.52
CA ILE A 136 5.15 1.89 -2.82
C ILE A 136 4.37 1.60 -1.54
N ASN A 137 5.05 1.66 -0.40
CA ASN A 137 4.48 1.38 0.91
C ASN A 137 3.92 2.66 1.54
N VAL A 138 2.62 2.72 1.80
CA VAL A 138 1.90 3.94 2.24
C VAL A 138 1.29 3.74 3.63
N PRO A 139 2.12 3.74 4.70
CA PRO A 139 1.64 3.54 6.07
C PRO A 139 0.88 4.77 6.60
N VAL A 140 0.03 4.53 7.61
CA VAL A 140 -0.48 5.61 8.49
C VAL A 140 0.32 5.62 9.78
N LEU A 141 0.84 6.79 10.16
CA LEU A 141 1.52 6.96 11.44
C LEU A 141 0.48 6.99 12.56
N LYS A 142 0.49 5.96 13.40
CA LYS A 142 -0.39 5.88 14.56
C LYS A 142 0.19 5.04 15.68
N ALA A 143 -0.21 5.34 16.92
CA ALA A 143 0.02 4.43 18.04
C ALA A 143 -0.72 3.11 17.80
N HIS A 144 -0.07 1.98 18.08
CA HIS A 144 -0.65 0.65 17.88
C HIS A 144 -0.32 -0.25 19.06
N CYS A 145 -1.33 -0.98 19.56
CA CYS A 145 -1.23 -1.81 20.75
C CYS A 145 -0.19 -2.94 20.63
N GLN A 146 0.08 -3.44 19.42
CA GLN A 146 1.03 -4.56 19.21
C GLN A 146 2.46 -4.13 18.87
N THR A 147 2.67 -2.92 18.33
CA THR A 147 4.00 -2.50 17.82
C THR A 147 4.52 -1.22 18.44
N LYS A 148 3.81 -0.65 19.43
CA LYS A 148 4.01 0.67 20.06
C LYS A 148 3.85 1.86 19.08
N LEU A 149 4.33 1.73 17.85
CA LEU A 149 4.14 2.67 16.73
C LEU A 149 3.88 1.89 15.44
N THR A 150 2.95 2.36 14.61
CA THR A 150 2.81 1.90 13.22
C THR A 150 3.71 2.75 12.35
N CYS A 151 4.69 2.12 11.72
CA CYS A 151 5.55 2.74 10.70
C CYS A 151 5.56 1.86 9.44
N ALA A 152 6.40 2.23 8.46
CA ALA A 152 6.56 1.50 7.20
C ALA A 152 6.69 -0.02 7.38
N LEU A 153 7.47 -0.48 8.37
CA LEU A 153 7.69 -1.91 8.59
C LEU A 153 6.41 -2.66 9.03
N LYS A 154 5.62 -2.09 9.95
CA LYS A 154 4.34 -2.70 10.37
C LYS A 154 3.42 -2.85 9.17
N ASN A 155 3.37 -1.85 8.28
CA ASN A 155 2.45 -1.90 7.14
C ASN A 155 2.72 -3.09 6.20
N LEU A 156 3.95 -3.59 6.17
CA LEU A 156 4.32 -4.77 5.39
C LEU A 156 3.76 -6.09 5.95
N LYS A 157 3.17 -6.11 7.17
CA LYS A 157 2.38 -7.27 7.64
C LYS A 157 1.21 -7.59 6.70
N GLY A 158 0.72 -6.62 5.93
CA GLY A 158 -0.29 -6.86 4.91
C GLY A 158 0.22 -7.64 3.69
N CYS A 159 1.53 -7.86 3.56
CA CYS A 159 2.15 -8.59 2.45
C CYS A 159 2.40 -10.08 2.74
N ILE A 160 2.00 -10.55 3.91
CA ILE A 160 2.18 -11.94 4.36
C ILE A 160 0.81 -12.57 4.66
N PRO A 161 0.64 -13.91 4.53
CA PRO A 161 -0.63 -14.55 4.78
C PRO A 161 -1.01 -14.53 6.27
N ASP A 162 -2.29 -14.73 6.57
CA ASP A 162 -2.80 -14.70 7.94
C ASP A 162 -2.13 -15.75 8.87
N SER A 163 -1.63 -16.87 8.34
CA SER A 163 -0.82 -17.84 9.11
C SER A 163 0.50 -17.22 9.59
N GLU A 164 1.22 -16.53 8.71
CA GLU A 164 2.49 -15.88 9.04
C GLU A 164 2.27 -14.63 9.91
N LYS A 165 1.17 -13.89 9.71
CA LYS A 165 0.79 -12.77 10.58
C LYS A 165 0.55 -13.18 12.03
N ARG A 166 0.12 -14.42 12.29
CA ARG A 166 -0.10 -14.96 13.66
C ARG A 166 1.21 -15.38 14.34
N ARG A 167 2.25 -15.69 13.56
CA ARG A 167 3.56 -16.10 14.06
C ARG A 167 4.34 -14.95 14.72
N PHE A 168 4.02 -13.70 14.36
CA PHE A 168 4.67 -12.46 14.82
C PHE A 168 3.62 -11.44 15.29
#